data_AF-A0A1M5QG69-F1
#
_entry.id   AF-A0A1M5QG69-F1
#
_cell.length_a   1.000
_cell.length_b   1.000
_cell.length_c   1.000
_cell.angle_alpha   90.00
_cell.angle_beta   90.00
_cell.angle_gamma   90.00
#
_symmetry.space_group_name_H-M   'P 1'
#
loop_
_entity.id
_entity.type
_entity.pdbx_description
1 polymer ?
#
loop_
_entity_poly.entity_id
_entity_poly.type
_entity_poly.pdbx_seq_one_letter_code
_entity_poly.pdbx_strand_id
1 'polypeptide(L)'
;MVKMKINEEKNVCLIDIGGFVTKENINKFLKEYKENIKKIKPTKYKLIIHPKEFKTDEEDVIKTSFRKFLKTGFKKIFIVDALGLTDNIKLNKLERKFFFSRVKIVNSIEEALQD
;
A
#
# COMPACT_ATOMS: atom_id res chain seq x y z
N MET A 1 -12.60 -5.02 0.91
CA MET A 1 -12.48 -4.45 -0.45
C MET A 1 -11.20 -3.62 -0.56
N VAL A 2 -10.52 -3.74 -1.70
CA VAL A 2 -9.27 -3.00 -1.98
C VAL A 2 -9.48 -2.20 -3.27
N LYS A 3 -9.19 -0.90 -3.25
CA LYS A 3 -9.36 -0.01 -4.41
C LYS A 3 -8.10 0.84 -4.62
N MET A 4 -7.71 1.01 -5.88
CA MET A 4 -6.59 1.88 -6.28
C MET A 4 -7.16 3.10 -7.01
N LYS A 5 -6.65 4.28 -6.66
CA LYS A 5 -6.88 5.54 -7.36
C LYS A 5 -5.53 6.11 -7.79
N ILE A 6 -5.44 6.54 -9.04
CA ILE A 6 -4.24 7.18 -9.57
C ILE A 6 -4.59 8.63 -9.84
N ASN A 7 -3.80 9.53 -9.26
CA ASN A 7 -3.86 10.94 -9.55
C ASN A 7 -2.59 11.29 -10.33
N GLU A 8 -2.73 11.42 -11.65
CA GLU A 8 -1.61 11.71 -12.55
C GLU A 8 -1.08 13.14 -12.37
N GLU A 9 -1.96 14.10 -12.08
CA GLU A 9 -1.57 15.50 -11.84
C GLU A 9 -0.62 15.62 -10.64
N LYS A 10 -0.92 14.90 -9.56
CA LYS A 10 -0.09 14.88 -8.36
C LYS A 10 0.99 13.80 -8.38
N ASN A 11 1.02 12.94 -9.39
CA ASN A 11 1.84 11.73 -9.46
C ASN A 11 1.71 10.86 -8.19
N VAL A 12 0.47 10.55 -7.80
CA VAL A 12 0.15 9.80 -6.58
C VAL A 12 -0.70 8.58 -6.91
N CYS A 13 -0.36 7.43 -6.35
CA CYS A 13 -1.19 6.25 -6.30
C CYS A 13 -1.72 6.06 -4.89
N LEU A 14 -3.04 6.14 -4.70
CA LEU A 14 -3.70 5.89 -3.43
C LEU A 14 -4.35 4.49 -3.45
N ILE A 15 -4.05 3.67 -2.46
CA ILE A 15 -4.69 2.37 -2.25
C ILE A 15 -5.52 2.45 -0.97
N ASP A 16 -6.84 2.41 -1.11
CA ASP A 16 -7.77 2.28 0.02
C ASP A 16 -8.04 0.80 0.29
N ILE A 17 -7.85 0.38 1.55
CA ILE A 17 -8.13 -0.96 2.04
C ILE A 17 -9.20 -0.85 3.12
N GLY A 18 -10.32 -1.55 3.00
CA GLY A 18 -11.38 -1.49 4.02
C GLY A 18 -12.42 -2.60 3.87
N GLY A 19 -13.14 -2.94 4.93
CA GLY A 19 -14.13 -4.02 4.95
C GLY A 19 -13.50 -5.42 4.83
N PHE A 20 -14.23 -6.38 4.26
CA PHE A 20 -13.74 -7.76 4.14
C PHE A 20 -12.78 -7.93 2.96
N VAL A 21 -11.55 -8.34 3.23
CA VAL A 21 -10.47 -8.52 2.27
C VAL A 21 -10.20 -10.02 2.11
N THR A 22 -10.71 -10.57 1.01
CA THR A 22 -10.54 -11.98 0.62
C THR A 22 -9.40 -12.15 -0.37
N LYS A 23 -8.89 -13.38 -0.49
CA LYS A 23 -7.90 -13.77 -1.50
C LYS A 23 -8.33 -13.41 -2.92
N GLU A 24 -9.60 -13.63 -3.27
CA GLU A 24 -10.11 -13.30 -4.61
C GLU A 24 -10.05 -11.79 -4.88
N ASN A 25 -10.48 -10.97 -3.91
CA ASN A 25 -10.43 -9.51 -4.02
C ASN A 25 -8.98 -9.01 -4.19
N ILE A 26 -8.02 -9.58 -3.45
CA ILE A 26 -6.62 -9.20 -3.62
C ILE A 26 -6.07 -9.68 -4.96
N ASN A 27 -6.40 -10.89 -5.42
CA ASN A 27 -5.92 -11.38 -6.71
C ASN A 27 -6.45 -10.55 -7.88
N LYS A 28 -7.74 -10.16 -7.86
CA LYS A 28 -8.30 -9.19 -8.82
C LYS A 28 -7.57 -7.86 -8.75
N PHE A 29 -7.41 -7.31 -7.54
CA PHE A 29 -6.70 -6.06 -7.33
C PHE A 29 -5.26 -6.09 -7.85
N LEU A 30 -4.52 -7.17 -7.60
CA LEU A 30 -3.12 -7.32 -8.05
C LEU A 30 -3.01 -7.38 -9.57
N LYS A 31 -3.99 -7.98 -10.26
CA LYS A 31 -4.05 -7.96 -11.73
C LYS A 31 -4.23 -6.53 -12.23
N GLU A 32 -5.25 -5.82 -11.72
CA GLU A 32 -5.51 -4.43 -12.09
C GLU A 32 -4.33 -3.52 -11.76
N TYR A 33 -3.75 -3.68 -10.58
CA TYR A 33 -2.55 -2.96 -10.17
C TYR A 33 -1.42 -3.16 -11.17
N LYS A 34 -1.14 -4.41 -11.58
CA LYS A 34 -0.07 -4.68 -12.55
C LYS A 34 -0.32 -4.01 -13.90
N GLU A 35 -1.57 -3.96 -14.36
CA GLU A 35 -1.92 -3.27 -15.62
C GLU A 35 -1.80 -1.75 -15.50
N ASN A 36 -2.25 -1.18 -14.38
CA ASN A 36 -2.14 0.25 -14.10
C ASN A 36 -0.67 0.69 -13.95
N ILE A 37 0.13 -0.06 -13.21
CA ILE A 37 1.56 0.23 -13.02
C ILE A 37 2.35 0.14 -14.32
N LYS A 38 1.93 -0.66 -15.31
CA LYS A 38 2.57 -0.66 -16.63
C LYS A 38 2.32 0.62 -17.42
N LYS A 39 1.20 1.30 -17.17
CA LYS A 39 0.81 2.53 -17.85
C LYS A 39 1.48 3.76 -17.24
N ILE A 40 1.87 3.69 -15.97
CA ILE A 40 2.55 4.77 -15.26
C ILE A 40 4.04 4.46 -15.04
N LYS A 41 4.84 5.48 -14.72
CA LYS A 41 6.25 5.29 -14.34
C LYS A 41 6.36 5.33 -12.81
N PRO A 42 6.33 4.19 -12.08
CA PRO A 42 6.24 4.17 -10.62
C PRO A 42 7.37 4.97 -9.93
N THR A 43 8.57 5.03 -10.51
CA THR A 43 9.69 5.83 -10.00
C THR A 43 9.43 7.34 -9.93
N LYS A 44 8.41 7.86 -10.63
CA LYS A 44 7.95 9.25 -10.52
C LYS A 44 6.80 9.42 -9.51
N TYR A 45 6.14 8.32 -9.13
CA TYR A 45 4.91 8.34 -8.35
C TYR A 45 5.18 8.03 -6.87
N LYS A 46 4.38 8.64 -6.00
CA LYS A 46 4.28 8.25 -4.58
C LYS A 46 3.17 7.21 -4.42
N LEU A 47 3.39 6.19 -3.61
CA LEU A 47 2.35 5.23 -3.24
C LEU A 47 1.85 5.58 -1.83
N ILE A 48 0.54 5.75 -1.66
CA ILE A 48 -0.10 5.99 -0.36
C ILE A 48 -1.04 4.83 -0.10
N ILE A 49 -0.86 4.14 1.01
CA ILE A 49 -1.70 3.02 1.44
C ILE A 49 -2.52 3.50 2.62
N HIS A 50 -3.84 3.48 2.47
CA HIS A 50 -4.80 3.93 3.46
C HIS A 50 -5.64 2.75 3.95
N PRO A 51 -5.16 2.02 4.97
CA PRO A 51 -5.95 1.03 5.68
C PRO A 51 -7.01 1.71 6.55
N LYS A 52 -8.28 1.42 6.26
CA LYS A 52 -9.43 1.63 7.15
C LYS A 52 -9.72 0.34 7.91
N GLU A 53 -10.73 0.31 8.77
CA GLU A 53 -11.18 -0.96 9.38
C GLU A 53 -11.38 -2.05 8.31
N PHE A 54 -10.56 -3.10 8.39
CA PHE A 54 -10.62 -4.23 7.47
C PHE A 54 -10.45 -5.54 8.25
N LYS A 55 -11.06 -6.60 7.73
CA LYS A 55 -10.86 -7.98 8.19
C LYS A 55 -10.31 -8.81 7.05
N THR A 56 -9.36 -9.68 7.34
CA THR A 56 -8.81 -10.61 6.36
C THR A 56 -8.61 -11.97 7.00
N ASP A 57 -8.98 -13.03 6.27
CA ASP A 57 -8.69 -14.41 6.65
C ASP A 57 -7.33 -14.88 6.09
N GLU A 58 -6.66 -14.07 5.28
CA GLU A 58 -5.45 -14.45 4.52
C GLU A 58 -4.34 -13.40 4.71
N GLU A 59 -3.83 -13.28 5.94
CA GLU A 59 -2.75 -12.34 6.30
C GLU A 59 -1.50 -12.49 5.41
N ASP A 60 -1.18 -13.71 4.98
CA ASP A 60 -0.01 -14.01 4.15
C ASP A 60 -0.10 -13.37 2.75
N VAL A 61 -1.31 -13.28 2.21
CA VAL A 61 -1.60 -12.66 0.92
C VAL A 61 -1.39 -11.14 1.00
N ILE A 62 -1.72 -10.52 2.14
CA ILE A 62 -1.43 -9.10 2.38
C ILE A 62 0.08 -8.86 2.42
N LYS A 63 0.83 -9.65 3.19
CA LYS A 63 2.31 -9.53 3.27
C LYS A 63 2.96 -9.68 1.89
N THR A 64 2.53 -10.66 1.11
CA THR A 64 3.00 -10.88 -0.26
C THR A 64 2.70 -9.68 -1.17
N SER A 65 1.53 -9.05 -1.00
CA SER A 65 1.14 -7.86 -1.76
C SER A 65 1.99 -6.64 -1.39
N PHE A 66 2.22 -6.39 -0.10
CA PHE A 66 3.14 -5.34 0.37
C PHE A 66 4.54 -5.54 -0.22
N ARG A 67 5.05 -6.77 -0.22
CA ARG A 67 6.37 -7.08 -0.80
C ARG A 67 6.43 -6.76 -2.30
N LYS A 68 5.34 -6.96 -3.05
CA LYS A 68 5.26 -6.57 -4.47
C LYS A 68 5.28 -5.05 -4.64
N PHE A 69 4.59 -4.30 -3.78
CA PHE A 69 4.61 -2.83 -3.82
C PHE A 69 6.01 -2.27 -3.57
N LEU A 70 6.72 -2.80 -2.57
CA LEU A 70 8.12 -2.42 -2.26
C LEU A 70 9.09 -2.69 -3.43
N LYS A 71 8.83 -3.76 -4.20
CA LYS A 71 9.62 -4.11 -5.39
C LYS A 71 9.25 -3.31 -6.63
N THR A 72 8.11 -2.61 -6.64
CA THR A 72 7.64 -1.85 -7.80
C THR A 72 8.50 -0.61 -8.07
N GLY A 73 9.26 -0.14 -7.07
CA GLY A 73 10.21 0.96 -7.25
C GLY A 73 9.56 2.34 -7.25
N PHE A 74 8.50 2.53 -6.46
CA PHE A 74 7.93 3.86 -6.24
C PHE A 74 8.95 4.84 -5.66
N LYS A 75 8.76 6.13 -5.96
CA LYS A 75 9.63 7.20 -5.43
C LYS A 75 9.64 7.19 -3.90
N LYS A 76 8.46 7.11 -3.30
CA LYS A 76 8.21 7.01 -1.85
C LYS A 76 6.96 6.18 -1.62
N ILE A 77 6.92 5.45 -0.50
CA ILE A 77 5.74 4.69 -0.08
C ILE A 77 5.33 5.22 1.30
N PHE A 78 4.04 5.55 1.43
CA PHE A 78 3.44 6.06 2.64
C PHE A 78 2.35 5.10 3.11
N ILE A 79 2.25 4.90 4.42
CA ILE A 79 1.11 4.19 5.02
C ILE A 79 0.44 5.14 6.00
N VAL A 80 -0.85 5.35 5.80
CA VAL A 80 -1.69 6.17 6.66
C VAL A 80 -2.20 5.30 7.79
N ASP A 81 -1.60 5.40 8.96
CA ASP A 81 -1.91 4.56 10.11
C ASP A 81 -2.54 5.36 11.26
N ALA A 82 -3.70 5.93 11.01
CA ALA A 82 -4.43 6.71 12.02
C ALA A 82 -4.91 5.87 13.22
N LEU A 83 -4.98 4.54 13.07
CA LEU A 83 -5.58 3.61 14.03
C LEU A 83 -4.59 2.58 14.61
N GLY A 84 -3.28 2.69 14.32
CA GLY A 84 -2.29 1.71 14.81
C GLY A 84 -2.40 0.33 14.15
N LEU A 85 -3.04 0.22 12.98
CA LEU A 85 -3.24 -1.04 12.26
C LEU A 85 -1.91 -1.60 11.74
N THR A 86 -0.94 -0.75 11.45
CA THR A 86 0.40 -1.19 11.02
C THR A 86 1.17 -1.92 12.10
N ASP A 87 0.88 -1.66 13.39
CA ASP A 87 1.54 -2.35 14.50
C ASP A 87 1.14 -3.83 14.58
N ASN A 88 -0.06 -4.16 14.07
CA ASN A 88 -0.53 -5.54 13.94
C ASN A 88 0.12 -6.30 12.77
N ILE A 89 0.83 -5.62 11.87
CA ILE A 89 1.56 -6.28 10.78
C ILE A 89 2.80 -6.96 11.36
N LYS A 90 2.70 -8.26 11.63
CA LYS A 90 3.81 -9.11 12.08
C LYS A 90 4.89 -9.25 10.99
N LEU A 91 5.79 -8.27 10.92
CA LEU A 91 7.02 -8.31 10.11
C LEU A 91 8.18 -8.82 10.97
N ASN A 92 9.02 -9.70 10.42
CA ASN A 92 10.25 -10.10 11.10
C ASN A 92 11.23 -8.92 11.21
N LYS A 93 12.16 -8.94 12.18
CA LYS A 93 13.08 -7.83 12.48
C LYS A 93 13.83 -7.28 11.26
N LEU A 94 14.28 -8.16 10.36
CA LEU A 94 14.94 -7.80 9.11
C LEU A 94 13.98 -7.14 8.11
N GLU A 95 12.78 -7.71 7.95
CA GLU A 95 11.74 -7.16 7.09
C GLU A 95 11.30 -5.80 7.59
N ARG A 96 11.14 -5.64 8.90
CA ARG A 96 10.75 -4.40 9.57
C ARG A 96 11.77 -3.29 9.28
N LYS A 97 13.07 -3.57 9.38
CA LYS A 97 14.15 -2.61 9.05
C LYS A 97 14.13 -2.22 7.57
N PHE A 98 13.99 -3.18 6.66
CA PHE A 98 13.94 -2.90 5.23
C PHE A 98 12.66 -2.15 4.82
N PHE A 99 11.54 -2.51 5.44
CA PHE A 99 10.24 -1.89 5.24
C PHE A 99 10.27 -0.42 5.65
N PHE A 100 10.67 -0.12 6.89
CA PHE A 100 10.74 1.26 7.37
C PHE A 100 11.81 2.12 6.69
N SER A 101 12.81 1.50 6.04
CA SER A 101 13.76 2.24 5.21
C SER A 101 13.12 2.77 3.91
N ARG A 102 12.02 2.19 3.44
CA ARG A 102 11.34 2.58 2.18
C ARG A 102 9.92 3.10 2.39
N VAL A 103 9.34 2.83 3.56
CA VAL A 103 7.96 3.15 3.91
C VAL A 103 7.95 4.15 5.05
N LYS A 104 7.28 5.28 4.85
CA LYS A 104 7.01 6.26 5.89
C LYS A 104 5.58 6.07 6.41
N ILE A 105 5.43 5.86 7.71
CA ILE A 105 4.11 5.86 8.34
C ILE A 105 3.74 7.30 8.66
N VAL A 106 2.51 7.67 8.34
CA VAL A 106 1.93 8.99 8.56
C VAL A 106 0.55 8.85 9.19
N ASN A 107 0.06 9.88 9.86
CA ASN A 107 -1.24 9.82 10.53
C ASN A 107 -2.42 10.16 9.61
N SER A 108 -2.17 10.76 8.44
CA SER A 108 -3.23 11.21 7.51
C SER A 108 -2.76 11.23 6.06
N ILE A 109 -3.70 11.13 5.12
CA ILE A 109 -3.40 11.23 3.67
C ILE A 109 -2.79 12.60 3.34
N GLU A 110 -3.26 13.67 3.99
CA GLU A 110 -2.77 15.04 3.77
C GLU A 110 -1.27 15.15 4.08
N GLU A 111 -0.82 14.55 5.18
CA GLU A 111 0.60 14.49 5.56
C GLU A 111 1.43 13.73 4.50
N ALA A 112 0.90 12.63 3.93
CA ALA A 112 1.56 11.91 2.83
C ALA A 112 1.68 12.75 1.55
N LEU A 113 0.75 13.68 1.31
CA LEU A 113 0.72 14.51 0.11
C LEU A 113 1.69 15.70 0.21
N GLN A 114 1.93 16.21 1.42
CA GLN A 114 2.81 17.37 1.67
C GLN A 114 4.32 17.04 1.60
N ASP A 115 4.73 15.78 1.69
CA ASP A 115 6.14 15.30 1.76
C ASP A 115 6.75 14.83 0.43
#